data_AF-A0A952LYK7-F1
#
_entry.id   AF-A0A952LYK7-F1
#
_cell.length_a   1.000
_cell.length_b   1.000
_cell.length_c   1.000
_cell.angle_alpha   90.00
_cell.angle_beta   90.00
_cell.angle_gamma   90.00
#
_symmetry.space_group_name_H-M   'P 1'
#
loop_
_entity.id
_entity.type
_entity.pdbx_description
1 polymer ?
#
loop_
_entity_poly.entity_id
_entity_poly.type
_entity_poly.pdbx_seq_one_letter_code
_entity_poly.pdbx_strand_id
1 'polypeptide(L)'
;PDGGDGMRSWPPLSKNEQGDSYSENFASLNRNKRSLTADLKNADDVGRLVKLASVCDVVIENFRPGVLNRLGLGYEQLSEVNPKLVYCSISGYGQTGPYAPKGAFDVTVQGMSGLMSVTGEADGNPVKCGVPVGDFCAGLYSGFTVLSKLMQVRAGGKGGYIDCSMLGSLIGVAALQTSEYFGNGGTPQALGSAHPRNAPYRAFRASDDYFIIAAGNDKLWSEVADAVGLPELTTDSRFETQSLRATNQDVLLHLLQPEFEKKTAAYWLEEMDRRGVPCSAINDYPTILNDKHVEHLELVRPLTLPNGVETKTTAFPVAMQDYSFEVYRQPPELGAHNDEILSDWLTSTDA
;
A
#
# COMPACT_ATOMS: atom_id res chain seq x y z
N PRO A 1 0.18 27.91 -7.30
CA PRO A 1 -0.56 28.04 -6.03
C PRO A 1 0.43 28.06 -4.87
N ASP A 2 0.09 28.76 -3.79
CA ASP A 2 0.98 28.90 -2.63
C ASP A 2 1.28 27.52 -2.00
N GLY A 3 2.57 27.23 -1.75
CA GLY A 3 3.06 25.96 -1.18
C GLY A 3 2.96 24.69 -2.05
N GLY A 4 2.04 24.61 -3.01
CA GLY A 4 1.84 23.42 -3.86
C GLY A 4 1.17 22.25 -3.12
N ASP A 5 1.61 21.02 -3.38
CA ASP A 5 1.17 19.82 -2.65
C ASP A 5 1.59 19.93 -1.18
N GLY A 6 0.67 19.66 -0.25
CA GLY A 6 0.91 19.76 1.19
C GLY A 6 2.04 18.86 1.69
N MET A 7 2.33 17.74 1.02
CA MET A 7 3.45 16.86 1.38
C MET A 7 4.81 17.53 1.20
N ARG A 8 4.92 18.61 0.42
CA ARG A 8 6.18 19.35 0.24
C ARG A 8 6.72 19.94 1.55
N SER A 9 5.85 20.16 2.55
CA SER A 9 6.23 20.64 3.88
C SER A 9 6.23 19.57 4.97
N TRP A 10 5.96 18.30 4.62
CA TRP A 10 5.87 17.23 5.60
C TRP A 10 7.26 16.76 6.06
N PRO A 11 7.48 16.53 7.37
CA PRO A 11 8.72 15.96 7.87
C PRO A 11 8.84 14.47 7.50
N PRO A 12 10.05 13.87 7.51
CA PRO A 12 11.31 14.53 7.79
C PRO A 12 11.74 15.47 6.64
N LEU A 13 12.32 16.60 7.03
CA LEU A 13 12.84 17.61 6.12
C LEU A 13 14.37 17.49 6.10
N SER A 14 14.91 17.02 4.98
CA SER A 14 16.35 16.91 4.75
C SER A 14 16.89 18.27 4.35
N LYS A 15 17.92 18.75 5.06
CA LYS A 15 18.53 20.06 4.85
C LYS A 15 19.91 19.93 4.22
N ASN A 16 20.21 20.78 3.23
CA ASN A 16 21.57 20.93 2.74
C ASN A 16 22.41 21.87 3.63
N GLU A 17 23.68 22.07 3.30
CA GLU A 17 24.61 22.94 4.05
C GLU A 17 24.18 24.41 4.04
N GLN A 18 23.43 24.84 3.02
CA GLN A 18 22.91 26.20 2.85
C GLN A 18 21.64 26.44 3.66
N GLY A 19 21.04 25.38 4.23
CA GLY A 19 19.82 25.44 5.04
C GLY A 19 18.52 25.20 4.26
N ASP A 20 18.59 24.93 2.95
CA ASP A 20 17.42 24.62 2.13
C ASP A 20 16.89 23.23 2.49
N SER A 21 15.59 23.15 2.74
CA SER A 21 14.93 21.92 3.16
C SER A 21 14.08 21.29 2.05
N TYR A 22 14.11 19.97 1.96
CA TYR A 22 13.23 19.20 1.08
C TYR A 22 12.55 18.05 1.84
N SER A 23 11.28 17.79 1.55
CA SER A 23 10.52 16.72 2.20
C SER A 23 10.84 15.35 1.61
N GLU A 24 11.33 14.45 2.46
CA GLU A 24 11.51 13.03 2.12
C GLU A 24 10.17 12.34 1.81
N ASN A 25 9.09 12.78 2.46
CA ASN A 25 7.75 12.27 2.21
C ASN A 25 7.29 12.63 0.79
N PHE A 26 7.44 13.89 0.37
CA PHE A 26 7.15 14.28 -1.01
C PHE A 26 8.04 13.52 -2.01
N ALA A 27 9.34 13.39 -1.71
CA ALA A 27 10.30 12.68 -2.55
C ALA A 27 9.90 11.22 -2.80
N SER A 28 9.44 10.52 -1.76
CA SER A 28 9.09 9.10 -1.81
C SER A 28 7.95 8.77 -2.77
N LEU A 29 7.05 9.72 -3.06
CA LEU A 29 5.86 9.51 -3.91
C LEU A 29 5.89 10.26 -5.26
N ASN A 30 6.88 11.13 -5.48
CA ASN A 30 6.88 12.07 -6.62
C ASN A 30 8.13 12.03 -7.52
N ARG A 31 9.05 11.09 -7.31
CA ARG A 31 10.14 10.84 -8.26
C ARG A 31 9.62 10.56 -9.67
N ASN A 32 10.42 10.87 -10.69
CA ASN A 32 10.09 10.76 -12.12
C ASN A 32 8.99 11.72 -12.64
N LYS A 33 8.28 12.46 -11.78
CA LYS A 33 7.24 13.40 -12.21
C LYS A 33 7.82 14.75 -12.64
N ARG A 34 7.08 15.46 -13.50
CA ARG A 34 7.29 16.88 -13.79
C ARG A 34 6.26 17.72 -13.04
N SER A 35 6.62 18.94 -12.65
CA SER A 35 5.74 19.84 -11.91
C SER A 35 5.37 21.06 -12.73
N LEU A 36 4.06 21.28 -12.90
CA LEU A 36 3.48 22.52 -13.42
C LEU A 36 2.58 23.15 -12.35
N THR A 37 2.65 24.47 -12.21
CA THR A 37 1.77 25.24 -11.33
C THR A 37 0.62 25.85 -12.12
N ALA A 38 -0.59 25.70 -11.58
CA ALA A 38 -1.79 26.37 -12.04
C ALA A 38 -2.62 26.81 -10.83
N ASP A 39 -3.14 28.04 -10.85
CA ASP A 39 -4.17 28.49 -9.93
C ASP A 39 -5.54 28.15 -10.52
N LEU A 40 -6.24 27.19 -9.90
CA LEU A 40 -7.55 26.75 -10.37
C LEU A 40 -8.65 27.81 -10.20
N LYS A 41 -8.37 28.95 -9.57
CA LYS A 41 -9.27 30.12 -9.53
C LYS A 41 -9.05 31.06 -10.70
N ASN A 42 -7.95 30.92 -11.44
CA ASN A 42 -7.65 31.71 -12.61
C ASN A 42 -8.16 30.99 -13.87
N ALA A 43 -9.03 31.66 -14.63
CA ALA A 43 -9.65 31.08 -15.82
C ALA A 43 -8.65 30.74 -16.93
N ASP A 44 -7.57 31.51 -17.08
CA ASP A 44 -6.54 31.26 -18.08
C ASP A 44 -5.73 29.99 -17.72
N ASP A 45 -5.45 29.80 -16.43
CA ASP A 45 -4.80 28.59 -15.92
C ASP A 45 -5.69 27.35 -16.08
N VAL A 46 -6.99 27.46 -15.78
CA VAL A 46 -7.96 26.38 -16.06
C VAL A 46 -8.01 26.07 -17.55
N GLY A 47 -8.09 27.09 -18.41
CA GLY A 47 -8.08 26.92 -19.86
C GLY A 47 -6.80 26.23 -20.37
N ARG A 48 -5.65 26.54 -19.76
CA ARG A 48 -4.36 25.87 -20.04
C ARG A 48 -4.38 24.40 -19.63
N LEU A 49 -4.96 24.07 -18.48
CA LEU A 49 -5.12 22.67 -18.04
C LEU A 49 -6.08 21.89 -18.95
N VAL A 50 -7.17 22.51 -19.44
CA VAL A 50 -8.07 21.90 -20.42
C VAL A 50 -7.33 21.57 -21.72
N LYS A 51 -6.48 22.49 -22.22
CA LYS A 51 -5.63 22.24 -23.40
C LYS A 51 -4.62 21.12 -23.17
N LEU A 52 -4.04 21.02 -21.98
CA LEU A 52 -3.17 19.87 -21.66
C LEU A 52 -3.98 18.57 -21.66
N ALA A 53 -5.16 18.56 -21.04
CA ALA A 53 -6.04 17.39 -21.01
C ALA A 53 -6.50 16.94 -22.40
N SER A 54 -6.53 17.83 -23.41
CA SER A 54 -6.88 17.46 -24.78
C SER A 54 -5.83 16.57 -25.46
N VAL A 55 -4.59 16.56 -24.94
CA VAL A 55 -3.48 15.74 -25.44
C VAL A 55 -3.00 14.68 -24.44
N CYS A 56 -3.55 14.65 -23.23
CA CYS A 56 -3.27 13.62 -22.23
C CYS A 56 -3.98 12.29 -22.56
N ASP A 57 -3.34 11.17 -22.25
CA ASP A 57 -4.02 9.87 -22.19
C ASP A 57 -4.85 9.71 -20.90
N VAL A 58 -4.32 10.22 -19.78
CA VAL A 58 -4.87 10.00 -18.44
C VAL A 58 -4.90 11.29 -17.63
N VAL A 59 -5.99 11.51 -16.90
CA VAL A 59 -6.08 12.46 -15.79
C VAL A 59 -6.35 11.69 -14.50
N ILE A 60 -5.57 11.94 -13.45
CA ILE A 60 -5.76 11.36 -12.12
C ILE A 60 -5.92 12.49 -11.13
N GLU A 61 -6.93 12.40 -10.27
CA GLU A 61 -7.22 13.40 -9.27
C GLU A 61 -7.81 12.77 -8.00
N ASN A 62 -7.60 13.44 -6.87
CA ASN A 62 -8.13 13.01 -5.57
C ASN A 62 -8.74 14.18 -4.77
N PHE A 63 -9.31 15.17 -5.48
CA PHE A 63 -10.06 16.23 -4.83
C PHE A 63 -11.35 15.68 -4.21
N ARG A 64 -11.91 16.44 -3.27
CA ARG A 64 -13.25 16.11 -2.76
C ARG A 64 -14.26 16.03 -3.92
N PRO A 65 -15.22 15.09 -3.88
CA PRO A 65 -16.19 14.94 -4.95
C PRO A 65 -16.85 16.25 -5.38
N GLY A 66 -16.92 16.47 -6.69
CA GLY A 66 -17.51 17.65 -7.33
C GLY A 66 -16.65 18.92 -7.32
N VAL A 67 -15.46 18.95 -6.70
CA VAL A 67 -14.59 20.13 -6.73
C VAL A 67 -14.12 20.45 -8.15
N LEU A 68 -13.51 19.49 -8.86
CA LEU A 68 -13.01 19.75 -10.22
C LEU A 68 -14.14 19.97 -11.24
N ASN A 69 -15.30 19.33 -11.06
CA ASN A 69 -16.49 19.61 -11.88
C ASN A 69 -16.88 21.10 -11.81
N ARG A 70 -16.92 21.69 -10.60
CA ARG A 70 -17.22 23.13 -10.44
C ARG A 70 -16.14 24.05 -11.01
N LEU A 71 -14.92 23.55 -11.15
CA LEU A 71 -13.78 24.30 -11.68
C LEU A 71 -13.60 24.10 -13.20
N GLY A 72 -14.52 23.39 -13.87
CA GLY A 72 -14.45 23.13 -15.31
C GLY A 72 -13.42 22.10 -15.74
N LEU A 73 -12.91 21.30 -14.79
CA LEU A 73 -11.90 20.26 -15.00
C LEU A 73 -12.45 18.85 -14.71
N GLY A 74 -13.78 18.72 -14.66
CA GLY A 74 -14.45 17.43 -14.46
C GLY A 74 -14.39 16.55 -15.71
N TYR A 75 -14.68 15.26 -15.53
CA TYR A 75 -14.66 14.29 -16.63
C TYR A 75 -15.59 14.69 -17.78
N GLU A 76 -16.82 15.14 -17.49
CA GLU A 76 -17.78 15.54 -18.52
C GLU A 76 -17.17 16.62 -19.44
N GLN A 77 -16.58 17.66 -18.87
CA GLN A 77 -15.95 18.75 -19.61
C GLN A 77 -14.70 18.29 -20.38
N LEU A 78 -13.81 17.54 -19.73
CA LEU A 78 -12.55 17.13 -20.37
C LEU A 78 -12.78 16.06 -21.46
N SER A 79 -13.82 15.25 -21.34
CA SER A 79 -14.16 14.23 -22.34
C SER A 79 -14.68 14.81 -23.66
N GLU A 80 -15.22 16.03 -23.64
CA GLU A 80 -15.66 16.75 -24.85
C GLU A 80 -14.46 17.13 -25.74
N VAL A 81 -13.35 17.56 -25.13
CA VAL A 81 -12.12 17.91 -25.85
C VAL A 81 -11.23 16.69 -26.12
N ASN A 82 -11.44 15.58 -25.39
CA ASN A 82 -10.71 14.33 -25.57
C ASN A 82 -11.57 13.09 -25.29
N PRO A 83 -12.26 12.54 -26.31
CA PRO A 83 -13.11 11.35 -26.16
C PRO A 83 -12.36 10.06 -25.83
N LYS A 84 -11.02 10.06 -25.90
CA LYS A 84 -10.14 8.93 -25.53
C LYS A 84 -9.60 9.02 -24.11
N LEU A 85 -9.86 10.13 -23.41
CA LEU A 85 -9.37 10.37 -22.06
C LEU A 85 -9.81 9.29 -21.07
N VAL A 86 -8.83 8.75 -20.34
CA VAL A 86 -9.08 7.97 -19.14
C VAL A 86 -9.00 8.91 -17.93
N TYR A 87 -10.12 9.12 -17.26
CA TYR A 87 -10.18 10.00 -16.09
C TYR A 87 -10.40 9.16 -14.84
N CYS A 88 -9.50 9.28 -13.85
CA CYS A 88 -9.56 8.53 -12.61
C CYS A 88 -9.70 9.46 -11.41
N SER A 89 -10.84 9.37 -10.74
CA SER A 89 -11.10 10.02 -9.45
C SER A 89 -10.83 9.05 -8.32
N ILE A 90 -10.07 9.49 -7.31
CA ILE A 90 -9.83 8.72 -6.08
C ILE A 90 -10.39 9.49 -4.89
N SER A 91 -11.34 8.92 -4.16
CA SER A 91 -11.90 9.56 -2.96
C SER A 91 -12.12 8.56 -1.83
N GLY A 92 -12.40 9.04 -0.61
CA GLY A 92 -12.59 8.16 0.54
C GLY A 92 -13.74 7.15 0.36
N TYR A 93 -14.88 7.63 -0.13
CA TYR A 93 -16.14 6.88 -0.15
C TYR A 93 -16.78 6.77 -1.54
N GLY A 94 -16.09 7.21 -2.59
CA GLY A 94 -16.62 7.27 -3.96
C GLY A 94 -17.20 8.65 -4.29
N GLN A 95 -17.56 8.83 -5.56
CA GLN A 95 -18.05 10.12 -6.10
C GLN A 95 -19.56 10.26 -5.98
N THR A 96 -20.24 9.17 -5.62
CA THR A 96 -21.69 9.09 -5.45
C THR A 96 -22.08 8.43 -4.11
N GLY A 97 -23.36 8.44 -3.78
CA GLY A 97 -23.89 7.82 -2.57
C GLY A 97 -23.87 8.74 -1.34
N PRO A 98 -24.40 8.26 -0.20
CA PRO A 98 -24.68 9.10 0.96
C PRO A 98 -23.41 9.66 1.63
N TYR A 99 -22.25 9.05 1.41
CA TYR A 99 -20.99 9.43 2.04
C TYR A 99 -20.01 10.15 1.11
N ALA A 100 -20.35 10.35 -0.16
CA ALA A 100 -19.57 11.17 -1.09
C ALA A 100 -19.17 12.56 -0.52
N PRO A 101 -20.02 13.32 0.21
CA PRO A 101 -19.61 14.63 0.72
C PRO A 101 -18.71 14.58 1.96
N LYS A 102 -18.50 13.40 2.57
CA LYS A 102 -17.71 13.28 3.80
C LYS A 102 -16.22 13.49 3.53
N GLY A 103 -15.55 14.19 4.45
CA GLY A 103 -14.09 14.20 4.48
C GLY A 103 -13.54 12.82 4.83
N ALA A 104 -12.41 12.46 4.23
CA ALA A 104 -11.77 11.18 4.45
C ALA A 104 -10.25 11.35 4.50
N PHE A 105 -9.66 10.68 5.49
CA PHE A 105 -8.26 10.32 5.54
C PHE A 105 -8.16 8.82 5.77
N ASP A 106 -7.02 8.22 5.44
CA ASP A 106 -6.76 6.79 5.60
C ASP A 106 -7.30 6.22 6.92
N VAL A 107 -6.95 6.80 8.07
CA VAL A 107 -7.40 6.31 9.40
C VAL A 107 -8.93 6.27 9.56
N THR A 108 -9.64 7.25 9.00
CA THR A 108 -11.12 7.30 9.08
C THR A 108 -11.75 6.23 8.19
N VAL A 109 -11.13 5.95 7.03
CA VAL A 109 -11.62 4.92 6.11
C VAL A 109 -11.27 3.53 6.63
N GLN A 110 -10.10 3.32 7.25
CA GLN A 110 -9.77 2.08 7.95
C GLN A 110 -10.81 1.76 9.02
N GLY A 111 -11.20 2.75 9.83
CA GLY A 111 -12.28 2.60 10.81
C GLY A 111 -13.62 2.23 10.19
N MET A 112 -14.02 2.91 9.10
CA MET A 112 -15.30 2.64 8.43
C MET A 112 -15.33 1.30 7.66
N SER A 113 -14.19 0.84 7.14
CA SER A 113 -14.10 -0.35 6.29
C SER A 113 -14.25 -1.68 7.02
N GLY A 114 -14.15 -1.68 8.35
CA GLY A 114 -14.03 -2.90 9.15
C GLY A 114 -12.59 -3.42 9.27
N LEU A 115 -11.61 -2.87 8.55
CA LEU A 115 -10.21 -3.29 8.68
C LEU A 115 -9.68 -3.08 10.11
N MET A 116 -10.04 -1.96 10.73
CA MET A 116 -9.61 -1.65 12.11
C MET A 116 -10.21 -2.63 13.14
N SER A 117 -11.39 -3.22 12.89
CA SER A 117 -12.02 -4.14 13.85
C SER A 117 -11.35 -5.51 13.92
N VAL A 118 -10.50 -5.85 12.93
CA VAL A 118 -9.76 -7.11 12.86
C VAL A 118 -8.26 -6.92 13.06
N THR A 119 -7.82 -5.70 13.38
CA THR A 119 -6.41 -5.35 13.55
C THR A 119 -6.11 -5.06 15.02
N GLY A 120 -5.08 -5.72 15.55
CA GLY A 120 -4.65 -5.58 16.95
C GLY A 120 -4.87 -6.86 17.77
N GLU A 121 -4.66 -6.75 19.08
CA GLU A 121 -4.87 -7.86 20.02
C GLU A 121 -6.36 -8.09 20.30
N ALA A 122 -6.71 -9.33 20.65
CA ALA A 122 -8.04 -9.65 21.17
C ALA A 122 -8.31 -8.82 22.44
N ASP A 123 -9.53 -8.27 22.55
CA ASP A 123 -9.96 -7.35 23.63
C ASP A 123 -9.10 -6.08 23.80
N GLY A 124 -8.23 -5.77 22.83
CA GLY A 124 -7.42 -4.56 22.80
C GLY A 124 -8.18 -3.32 22.35
N ASN A 125 -7.57 -2.14 22.51
CA ASN A 125 -8.06 -0.92 21.87
C ASN A 125 -7.98 -1.05 20.34
N PRO A 126 -8.86 -0.38 19.56
CA PRO A 126 -8.79 -0.39 18.10
C PRO A 126 -7.42 0.07 17.59
N VAL A 127 -6.81 -0.72 16.71
CA VAL A 127 -5.48 -0.45 16.14
C VAL A 127 -5.61 -0.22 14.63
N LYS A 128 -5.01 0.86 14.12
CA LYS A 128 -4.88 1.08 12.68
C LYS A 128 -3.67 0.31 12.13
N CYS A 129 -3.68 0.03 10.83
CA CYS A 129 -2.48 -0.45 10.14
C CYS A 129 -1.30 0.53 10.33
N GLY A 130 -0.09 -0.02 10.47
CA GLY A 130 1.14 0.75 10.61
C GLY A 130 1.45 1.64 9.41
N VAL A 131 0.94 1.28 8.22
CA VAL A 131 1.06 2.05 6.98
C VAL A 131 -0.31 2.58 6.52
N PRO A 132 -0.35 3.66 5.70
CA PRO A 132 -1.55 4.18 5.03
C PRO A 132 -2.19 3.20 4.01
N VAL A 133 -2.65 2.05 4.48
CA VAL A 133 -3.10 0.94 3.64
C VAL A 133 -4.27 1.30 2.73
N GLY A 134 -5.19 2.17 3.17
CA GLY A 134 -6.30 2.65 2.34
C GLY A 134 -5.83 3.50 1.18
N ASP A 135 -4.88 4.41 1.42
CA ASP A 135 -4.28 5.24 0.37
C ASP A 135 -3.56 4.37 -0.66
N PHE A 136 -2.72 3.43 -0.21
CA PHE A 136 -1.96 2.56 -1.10
C PHE A 136 -2.82 1.55 -1.85
N CYS A 137 -3.82 0.93 -1.21
CA CYS A 137 -4.76 0.05 -1.88
C CYS A 137 -5.54 0.79 -2.97
N ALA A 138 -6.06 1.99 -2.68
CA ALA A 138 -6.77 2.80 -3.67
C ALA A 138 -5.86 3.20 -4.84
N GLY A 139 -4.61 3.59 -4.55
CA GLY A 139 -3.61 3.88 -5.59
C GLY A 139 -3.32 2.69 -6.50
N LEU A 140 -3.15 1.49 -5.93
CA LEU A 140 -2.89 0.27 -6.69
C LEU A 140 -4.10 -0.18 -7.53
N TYR A 141 -5.31 -0.19 -6.95
CA TYR A 141 -6.55 -0.48 -7.70
C TYR A 141 -6.76 0.52 -8.83
N SER A 142 -6.52 1.81 -8.57
CA SER A 142 -6.61 2.87 -9.59
C SER A 142 -5.60 2.64 -10.70
N GLY A 143 -4.33 2.37 -10.38
CA GLY A 143 -3.30 2.09 -11.37
C GLY A 143 -3.64 0.91 -12.27
N PHE A 144 -4.08 -0.21 -11.69
CA PHE A 144 -4.52 -1.39 -12.44
C PHE A 144 -5.73 -1.09 -13.35
N THR A 145 -6.70 -0.33 -12.84
CA THR A 145 -7.92 0.00 -13.59
C THR A 145 -7.64 0.99 -14.72
N VAL A 146 -6.77 1.98 -14.49
CA VAL A 146 -6.29 2.91 -15.51
C VAL A 146 -5.56 2.15 -16.62
N LEU A 147 -4.64 1.25 -16.28
CA LEU A 147 -3.94 0.43 -17.28
C LEU A 147 -4.92 -0.43 -18.09
N SER A 148 -5.87 -1.08 -17.43
CA SER A 148 -6.92 -1.87 -18.08
C SER A 148 -7.75 -1.03 -19.06
N LYS A 149 -8.10 0.20 -18.66
CA LYS A 149 -8.86 1.12 -19.50
C LYS A 149 -8.03 1.65 -20.66
N LEU A 150 -6.75 1.95 -20.46
CA LEU A 150 -5.83 2.33 -21.52
C LEU A 150 -5.67 1.23 -22.57
N MET A 151 -5.61 -0.04 -22.16
CA MET A 151 -5.60 -1.17 -23.10
C MET A 151 -6.87 -1.20 -23.96
N GLN A 152 -8.04 -0.93 -23.36
CA GLN A 152 -9.30 -0.82 -24.12
C GLN A 152 -9.27 0.34 -25.12
N VAL A 153 -8.77 1.51 -24.71
CA VAL A 153 -8.63 2.69 -25.59
C VAL A 153 -7.69 2.38 -26.76
N ARG A 154 -6.54 1.73 -26.49
CA ARG A 154 -5.57 1.30 -27.52
C ARG A 154 -6.15 0.28 -28.49
N ALA A 155 -7.10 -0.55 -28.05
CA ALA A 155 -7.84 -1.49 -28.89
C ALA A 155 -8.97 -0.83 -29.71
N GLY A 156 -9.03 0.52 -29.76
CA GLY A 156 -10.03 1.27 -30.51
C GLY A 156 -11.30 1.62 -29.70
N GLY A 157 -11.31 1.32 -28.40
CA GLY A 157 -12.37 1.74 -27.49
C GLY A 157 -12.34 3.23 -27.18
N LYS A 158 -13.40 3.71 -26.52
CA LYS A 158 -13.47 5.08 -25.99
C LYS A 158 -12.76 5.19 -24.64
N GLY A 159 -12.44 6.43 -24.27
CA GLY A 159 -12.06 6.80 -22.91
C GLY A 159 -13.14 6.46 -21.89
N GLY A 160 -12.98 6.91 -20.66
CA GLY A 160 -13.94 6.62 -19.61
C GLY A 160 -13.58 7.21 -18.26
N TYR A 161 -14.58 7.24 -17.40
CA TYR A 161 -14.47 7.65 -16.02
C TYR A 161 -14.29 6.45 -15.10
N ILE A 162 -13.32 6.54 -14.19
CA ILE A 162 -13.04 5.59 -13.13
C ILE A 162 -13.30 6.29 -11.79
N ASP A 163 -14.25 5.76 -11.03
CA ASP A 163 -14.52 6.18 -9.64
C ASP A 163 -13.92 5.13 -8.70
N CYS A 164 -12.77 5.45 -8.09
CA CYS A 164 -12.11 4.60 -7.11
C CYS A 164 -12.37 5.13 -5.69
N SER A 165 -12.97 4.29 -4.85
CA SER A 165 -13.12 4.60 -3.42
C SER A 165 -12.09 3.87 -2.57
N MET A 166 -11.53 4.55 -1.58
CA MET A 166 -10.68 3.93 -0.55
C MET A 166 -11.47 2.88 0.23
N LEU A 167 -12.74 3.16 0.56
CA LEU A 167 -13.62 2.22 1.24
C LEU A 167 -13.80 0.92 0.44
N GLY A 168 -14.14 1.03 -0.84
CA GLY A 168 -14.29 -0.14 -1.72
C GLY A 168 -12.98 -0.91 -1.88
N SER A 169 -11.85 -0.19 -1.95
CA SER A 169 -10.51 -0.78 -2.03
C SER A 169 -10.17 -1.61 -0.77
N LEU A 170 -10.46 -1.09 0.42
CA LEU A 170 -10.21 -1.81 1.68
C LEU A 170 -11.14 -3.01 1.87
N ILE A 171 -12.42 -2.86 1.52
CA ILE A 171 -13.35 -4.01 1.53
C ILE A 171 -12.91 -5.08 0.53
N GLY A 172 -12.39 -4.67 -0.64
CA GLY A 172 -11.90 -5.57 -1.68
C GLY A 172 -10.72 -6.45 -1.23
N VAL A 173 -9.78 -5.90 -0.45
CA VAL A 173 -8.65 -6.68 0.08
C VAL A 173 -9.00 -7.49 1.33
N ALA A 174 -10.13 -7.21 1.99
CA ALA A 174 -10.65 -7.96 3.15
C ALA A 174 -11.40 -9.24 2.75
N ALA A 175 -10.97 -9.92 1.68
CA ALA A 175 -11.67 -11.07 1.08
C ALA A 175 -11.87 -12.23 2.07
N LEU A 176 -10.90 -12.49 2.96
CA LEU A 176 -11.02 -13.55 3.96
C LEU A 176 -12.08 -13.22 5.02
N GLN A 177 -12.09 -11.99 5.53
CA GLN A 177 -13.03 -11.50 6.53
C GLN A 177 -14.45 -11.45 5.97
N THR A 178 -14.62 -10.90 4.78
CA THR A 178 -15.92 -10.85 4.10
C THR A 178 -16.44 -12.26 3.78
N SER A 179 -15.56 -13.20 3.36
CA SER A 179 -15.96 -14.59 3.13
C SER A 179 -16.44 -15.33 4.39
N GLU A 180 -15.87 -15.02 5.56
CA GLU A 180 -16.30 -15.59 6.83
C GLU A 180 -17.73 -15.13 7.14
N TYR A 181 -17.95 -13.82 7.12
CA TYR A 181 -19.27 -13.25 7.37
C TYR A 181 -20.33 -13.75 6.39
N PHE A 182 -20.03 -13.77 5.08
CA PHE A 182 -20.98 -14.27 4.08
C PHE A 182 -21.20 -15.78 4.15
N GLY A 183 -20.17 -16.54 4.55
CA GLY A 183 -20.22 -18.01 4.55
C GLY A 183 -20.97 -18.60 5.74
N ASN A 184 -20.80 -18.03 6.94
CA ASN A 184 -21.38 -18.58 8.17
C ASN A 184 -22.02 -17.54 9.12
N GLY A 185 -22.05 -16.26 8.73
CA GLY A 185 -22.58 -15.19 9.57
C GLY A 185 -21.68 -14.78 10.74
N GLY A 186 -20.50 -15.38 10.86
CA GLY A 186 -19.51 -15.09 11.87
C GLY A 186 -18.92 -13.69 11.69
N THR A 187 -18.72 -12.98 12.78
CA THR A 187 -18.09 -11.65 12.77
C THR A 187 -16.58 -11.81 12.99
N PRO A 188 -15.73 -11.50 11.99
CA PRO A 188 -14.28 -11.55 12.16
C PRO A 188 -13.82 -10.66 13.32
N GLN A 189 -12.84 -11.15 14.09
CA GLN A 189 -12.30 -10.47 15.27
C GLN A 189 -10.79 -10.21 15.14
N ALA A 190 -10.28 -9.31 15.97
CA ALA A 190 -8.84 -9.11 16.14
C ALA A 190 -8.22 -10.32 16.87
N LEU A 191 -7.10 -10.83 16.36
CA LEU A 191 -6.43 -12.06 16.84
C LEU A 191 -4.93 -11.85 17.16
N GLY A 192 -4.48 -10.61 17.24
CA GLY A 192 -3.06 -10.27 17.28
C GLY A 192 -2.38 -10.74 15.99
N SER A 193 -1.30 -11.52 16.15
CA SER A 193 -0.55 -12.10 15.03
C SER A 193 -1.07 -13.45 14.54
N ALA A 194 -2.13 -14.00 15.15
CA ALA A 194 -2.60 -15.34 14.85
C ALA A 194 -3.46 -15.42 13.57
N HIS A 195 -3.26 -16.49 12.81
CA HIS A 195 -4.08 -16.77 11.64
C HIS A 195 -5.45 -17.35 12.06
N PRO A 196 -6.59 -16.83 11.55
CA PRO A 196 -7.93 -17.22 12.01
C PRO A 196 -8.29 -18.70 11.73
N ARG A 197 -7.60 -19.35 10.78
CA ARG A 197 -7.96 -20.68 10.28
C ARG A 197 -6.81 -21.69 10.33
N ASN A 198 -5.70 -21.36 10.98
CA ASN A 198 -4.53 -22.23 11.00
C ASN A 198 -3.70 -22.05 12.27
N ALA A 199 -3.12 -23.13 12.79
CA ALA A 199 -2.23 -23.09 13.94
C ALA A 199 -1.26 -24.29 13.94
N PRO A 200 -0.01 -24.12 14.44
CA PRO A 200 0.60 -22.86 14.88
C PRO A 200 0.99 -21.95 13.70
N TYR A 201 0.37 -20.79 13.63
CA TYR A 201 0.55 -19.79 12.57
C TYR A 201 0.42 -18.40 13.20
N ARG A 202 1.49 -17.94 13.86
CA ARG A 202 1.52 -16.71 14.66
C ARG A 202 2.93 -16.32 15.08
N ALA A 203 3.07 -15.17 15.74
CA ALA A 203 4.26 -14.84 16.51
C ALA A 203 4.28 -15.58 17.86
N PHE A 204 5.46 -16.06 18.24
CA PHE A 204 5.77 -16.67 19.54
C PHE A 204 6.90 -15.90 20.21
N ARG A 205 6.90 -15.86 21.54
CA ARG A 205 7.98 -15.25 22.32
C ARG A 205 9.07 -16.30 22.56
N ALA A 206 10.30 -15.99 22.18
CA ALA A 206 11.50 -16.74 22.56
C ALA A 206 12.12 -16.15 23.84
N SER A 207 13.28 -16.67 24.28
CA SER A 207 13.93 -16.20 25.50
C SER A 207 14.36 -14.72 25.45
N ASP A 208 14.63 -14.20 24.26
CA ASP A 208 15.22 -12.87 24.01
C ASP A 208 14.30 -11.97 23.16
N ASP A 209 13.65 -12.53 22.13
CA ASP A 209 12.82 -11.76 21.20
C ASP A 209 11.60 -12.54 20.67
N TYR A 210 10.79 -11.94 19.80
CA TYR A 210 9.72 -12.61 19.05
C TYR A 210 10.22 -13.19 17.73
N PHE A 211 9.59 -14.28 17.32
CA PHE A 211 9.73 -14.86 15.99
C PHE A 211 8.39 -15.41 15.52
N ILE A 212 8.23 -15.58 14.21
CA ILE A 212 6.99 -16.07 13.60
C ILE A 212 7.21 -17.48 13.07
N ILE A 213 6.21 -18.35 13.26
CA ILE A 213 6.09 -19.64 12.60
C ILE A 213 4.79 -19.65 11.79
N ALA A 214 4.83 -20.25 10.60
CA ALA A 214 3.66 -20.53 9.77
C ALA A 214 3.59 -22.03 9.39
N ALA A 215 3.09 -22.86 10.31
CA ALA A 215 2.85 -24.28 10.07
C ALA A 215 1.50 -24.51 9.40
N GLY A 216 1.47 -24.29 8.09
CA GLY A 216 0.22 -24.21 7.31
C GLY A 216 -0.53 -25.53 7.07
N ASN A 217 0.04 -26.68 7.41
CA ASN A 217 -0.54 -28.01 7.15
C ASN A 217 -0.04 -29.04 8.19
N ASP A 218 -0.58 -30.26 8.16
CA ASP A 218 -0.29 -31.29 9.18
C ASP A 218 1.17 -31.76 9.16
N LYS A 219 1.83 -31.76 8.00
CA LYS A 219 3.25 -32.10 7.90
C LYS A 219 4.11 -31.07 8.65
N LEU A 220 3.87 -29.78 8.39
CA LEU A 220 4.60 -28.71 9.08
C LEU A 220 4.27 -28.66 10.57
N TRP A 221 3.04 -28.96 10.95
CA TRP A 221 2.64 -29.09 12.35
C TRP A 221 3.45 -30.19 13.07
N SER A 222 3.59 -31.37 12.46
CA SER A 222 4.39 -32.46 13.03
C SER A 222 5.84 -32.04 13.28
N GLU A 223 6.45 -31.30 12.34
CA GLU A 223 7.82 -30.79 12.50
C GLU A 223 7.94 -29.80 13.66
N VAL A 224 6.94 -28.94 13.87
CA VAL A 224 6.93 -28.03 15.02
C VAL A 224 6.82 -28.80 16.33
N ALA A 225 5.90 -29.76 16.42
CA ALA A 225 5.71 -30.59 17.61
C ALA A 225 6.99 -31.36 17.97
N ASP A 226 7.67 -31.93 16.98
CA ASP A 226 8.96 -32.61 17.15
C ASP A 226 10.06 -31.63 17.58
N ALA A 227 10.10 -30.42 17.02
CA ALA A 227 11.11 -29.40 17.34
C ALA A 227 11.05 -28.94 18.80
N VAL A 228 9.84 -28.81 19.35
CA VAL A 228 9.63 -28.43 20.75
C VAL A 228 9.67 -29.62 21.72
N GLY A 229 9.86 -30.84 21.20
CA GLY A 229 9.93 -32.05 22.02
C GLY A 229 8.57 -32.53 22.56
N LEU A 230 7.47 -32.17 21.88
CA LEU A 230 6.10 -32.56 22.23
C LEU A 230 5.41 -33.32 21.07
N PRO A 231 6.02 -34.38 20.51
CA PRO A 231 5.48 -35.11 19.36
C PRO A 231 4.07 -35.68 19.60
N GLU A 232 3.75 -36.02 20.85
CA GLU A 232 2.45 -36.56 21.26
C GLU A 232 1.28 -35.63 20.92
N LEU A 233 1.50 -34.31 20.84
CA LEU A 233 0.47 -33.34 20.49
C LEU A 233 -0.10 -33.53 19.08
N THR A 234 0.65 -34.18 18.18
CA THR A 234 0.18 -34.50 16.82
C THR A 234 -0.98 -35.50 16.81
N THR A 235 -1.09 -36.31 17.86
CA THR A 235 -2.15 -37.33 18.04
C THR A 235 -3.21 -36.92 19.07
N ASP A 236 -3.08 -35.75 19.68
CA ASP A 236 -4.10 -35.20 20.58
C ASP A 236 -5.35 -34.85 19.78
N SER A 237 -6.52 -35.29 20.25
CA SER A 237 -7.81 -35.04 19.60
C SER A 237 -8.14 -33.55 19.40
N ARG A 238 -7.47 -32.64 20.13
CA ARG A 238 -7.62 -31.19 19.97
C ARG A 238 -6.80 -30.63 18.81
N PHE A 239 -5.77 -31.35 18.34
CA PHE A 239 -4.77 -30.83 17.41
C PHE A 239 -4.53 -31.71 16.16
N GLU A 240 -5.28 -32.81 16.04
CA GLU A 240 -5.14 -33.78 14.95
C GLU A 240 -5.33 -33.17 13.56
N THR A 241 -6.29 -32.25 13.41
CA THR A 241 -6.56 -31.58 12.12
C THR A 241 -6.31 -30.08 12.20
N GLN A 242 -6.02 -29.45 11.06
CA GLN A 242 -5.84 -28.00 10.96
C GLN A 242 -7.00 -27.20 11.58
N SER A 243 -8.24 -27.59 11.30
CA SER A 243 -9.43 -26.92 11.83
C SER A 243 -9.49 -27.04 13.36
N LEU A 244 -9.20 -28.22 13.91
CA LEU A 244 -9.18 -28.44 15.35
C LEU A 244 -8.07 -27.62 16.00
N ARG A 245 -6.88 -27.54 15.39
CA ARG A 245 -5.80 -26.66 15.86
C ARG A 245 -6.21 -25.20 15.86
N ALA A 246 -6.87 -24.73 14.83
CA ALA A 246 -7.35 -23.34 14.76
C ALA A 246 -8.40 -23.04 15.85
N THR A 247 -9.35 -23.97 16.09
CA THR A 247 -10.34 -23.86 17.17
C THR A 247 -9.69 -23.86 18.55
N ASN A 248 -8.64 -24.66 18.76
CA ASN A 248 -7.94 -24.80 20.03
C ASN A 248 -6.62 -24.02 20.10
N GLN A 249 -6.46 -22.97 19.27
CA GLN A 249 -5.17 -22.31 19.07
C GLN A 249 -4.60 -21.66 20.34
N ASP A 250 -5.46 -21.18 21.24
CA ASP A 250 -5.01 -20.62 22.52
C ASP A 250 -4.49 -21.71 23.45
N VAL A 251 -5.17 -22.86 23.49
CA VAL A 251 -4.69 -24.02 24.25
C VAL A 251 -3.36 -24.51 23.69
N LEU A 252 -3.24 -24.57 22.36
CA LEU A 252 -2.00 -24.93 21.68
C LEU A 252 -0.87 -23.95 22.01
N LEU A 253 -1.15 -22.63 21.98
CA LEU A 253 -0.19 -21.60 22.39
C LEU A 253 0.32 -21.85 23.81
N HIS A 254 -0.56 -22.11 24.77
CA HIS A 254 -0.17 -22.35 26.17
C HIS A 254 0.75 -23.56 26.34
N LEU A 255 0.67 -24.54 25.44
CA LEU A 255 1.55 -25.72 25.45
C LEU A 255 2.90 -25.45 24.78
N LEU A 256 2.91 -24.71 23.67
CA LEU A 256 4.12 -24.45 22.89
C LEU A 256 4.98 -23.31 23.45
N GLN A 257 4.34 -22.26 23.99
CA GLN A 257 4.99 -21.02 24.43
C GLN A 257 6.09 -21.27 25.49
N PRO A 258 5.89 -22.10 26.53
CA PRO A 258 6.94 -22.40 27.51
C PRO A 258 8.17 -23.10 26.90
N GLU A 259 7.99 -23.87 25.84
CA GLU A 259 9.12 -24.51 25.13
C GLU A 259 9.89 -23.48 24.33
N PHE A 260 9.20 -22.60 23.60
CA PHE A 260 9.85 -21.53 22.83
C PHE A 260 10.63 -20.55 23.70
N GLU A 261 10.21 -20.29 24.94
CA GLU A 261 10.94 -19.42 25.88
C GLU A 261 12.27 -20.01 26.38
N LYS A 262 12.56 -21.30 26.14
CA LYS A 262 13.80 -21.95 26.61
C LYS A 262 15.02 -21.66 25.73
N LYS A 263 14.82 -21.14 24.52
CA LYS A 263 15.88 -20.87 23.55
C LYS A 263 15.68 -19.51 22.90
N THR A 264 16.73 -18.98 22.28
CA THR A 264 16.70 -17.69 21.59
C THR A 264 15.89 -17.76 20.30
N ALA A 265 15.40 -16.61 19.83
CA ALA A 265 14.72 -16.52 18.53
C ALA A 265 15.61 -17.05 17.40
N ALA A 266 16.92 -16.72 17.42
CA ALA A 266 17.88 -17.20 16.43
C ALA A 266 17.97 -18.75 16.38
N TYR A 267 17.96 -19.42 17.54
CA TYR A 267 17.95 -20.89 17.60
C TYR A 267 16.68 -21.45 16.95
N TRP A 268 15.51 -20.89 17.25
CA TRP A 268 14.27 -21.38 16.68
C TRP A 268 14.16 -21.13 15.19
N LEU A 269 14.64 -19.99 14.70
CA LEU A 269 14.70 -19.72 13.26
C LEU A 269 15.56 -20.76 12.54
N GLU A 270 16.77 -21.04 13.04
CA GLU A 270 17.65 -22.07 12.47
C GLU A 270 17.00 -23.46 12.51
N GLU A 271 16.36 -23.83 13.63
CA GLU A 271 15.73 -25.14 13.79
C GLU A 271 14.48 -25.30 12.90
N MET A 272 13.67 -24.26 12.75
CA MET A 272 12.49 -24.28 11.86
C MET A 272 12.89 -24.32 10.39
N ASP A 273 13.90 -23.53 9.97
CA ASP A 273 14.44 -23.57 8.62
C ASP A 273 15.03 -24.95 8.28
N ARG A 274 15.78 -25.55 9.22
CA ARG A 274 16.33 -26.91 9.06
C ARG A 274 15.24 -27.96 8.81
N ARG A 275 14.04 -27.75 9.35
CA ARG A 275 12.87 -28.63 9.19
C ARG A 275 11.96 -28.25 8.02
N GLY A 276 12.26 -27.14 7.34
CA GLY A 276 11.42 -26.59 6.27
C GLY A 276 10.09 -26.01 6.77
N VAL A 277 10.01 -25.63 8.04
CA VAL A 277 8.88 -24.90 8.60
C VAL A 277 9.06 -23.42 8.31
N PRO A 278 8.16 -22.77 7.55
CA PRO A 278 8.28 -21.35 7.27
C PRO A 278 8.31 -20.53 8.56
N CYS A 279 9.35 -19.73 8.71
CA CYS A 279 9.58 -18.90 9.89
C CYS A 279 10.24 -17.57 9.50
N SER A 280 10.19 -16.58 10.40
CA SER A 280 10.87 -15.30 10.21
C SER A 280 11.02 -14.55 11.53
N ALA A 281 12.08 -13.75 11.64
CA ALA A 281 12.15 -12.68 12.64
C ALA A 281 11.09 -11.60 12.36
N ILE A 282 10.75 -10.79 13.38
CA ILE A 282 9.95 -9.57 13.23
C ILE A 282 10.91 -8.39 13.15
N ASN A 283 11.26 -7.97 11.93
CA ASN A 283 12.26 -6.93 11.71
C ASN A 283 11.68 -5.51 11.85
N ASP A 284 12.50 -4.59 12.37
CA ASP A 284 12.28 -3.16 12.23
C ASP A 284 12.81 -2.62 10.89
N TYR A 285 12.55 -1.34 10.59
CA TYR A 285 12.97 -0.72 9.33
C TYR A 285 14.50 -0.67 9.14
N PRO A 286 15.31 -0.26 10.13
CA PRO A 286 16.76 -0.33 10.01
C PRO A 286 17.28 -1.73 9.67
N THR A 287 16.71 -2.77 10.27
CA THR A 287 17.12 -4.17 10.01
C THR A 287 16.74 -4.59 8.59
N ILE A 288 15.46 -4.47 8.21
CA ILE A 288 15.00 -4.97 6.90
C ILE A 288 15.55 -4.16 5.71
N LEU A 289 15.73 -2.85 5.85
CA LEU A 289 16.25 -2.02 4.76
C LEU A 289 17.76 -2.20 4.51
N ASN A 290 18.47 -2.85 5.43
CA ASN A 290 19.90 -3.23 5.29
C ASN A 290 20.09 -4.75 5.17
N ASP A 291 19.01 -5.51 4.94
CA ASP A 291 19.06 -6.95 4.77
C ASP A 291 19.70 -7.35 3.42
N LYS A 292 20.45 -8.47 3.40
CA LYS A 292 21.17 -8.95 2.21
C LYS A 292 20.24 -9.38 1.08
N HIS A 293 19.04 -9.90 1.40
CA HIS A 293 18.06 -10.27 0.39
C HIS A 293 17.40 -9.01 -0.19
N VAL A 294 17.11 -8.01 0.64
CA VAL A 294 16.62 -6.70 0.18
C VAL A 294 17.64 -6.00 -0.72
N GLU A 295 18.94 -6.08 -0.39
CA GLU A 295 20.04 -5.63 -1.24
C GLU A 295 20.11 -6.42 -2.55
N HIS A 296 20.02 -7.75 -2.50
CA HIS A 296 20.02 -8.61 -3.69
C HIS A 296 18.87 -8.30 -4.65
N LEU A 297 17.68 -8.01 -4.12
CA LEU A 297 16.50 -7.58 -4.88
C LEU A 297 16.58 -6.12 -5.33
N GLU A 298 17.61 -5.39 -4.89
CA GLU A 298 17.85 -3.99 -5.18
C GLU A 298 16.65 -3.07 -4.88
N LEU A 299 15.92 -3.38 -3.81
CA LEU A 299 14.69 -2.68 -3.42
C LEU A 299 14.94 -1.31 -2.78
N VAL A 300 16.19 -1.01 -2.43
CA VAL A 300 16.60 0.30 -1.91
C VAL A 300 17.61 0.90 -2.88
N ARG A 301 17.29 2.08 -3.42
CA ARG A 301 18.09 2.77 -4.44
C ARG A 301 18.53 4.15 -3.95
N PRO A 302 19.70 4.65 -4.41
CA PRO A 302 20.09 6.03 -4.13
C PRO A 302 19.11 7.01 -4.77
N LEU A 303 18.95 8.17 -4.15
CA LEU A 303 18.17 9.29 -4.66
C LEU A 303 18.84 10.60 -4.27
N THR A 304 19.13 11.46 -5.24
CA THR A 304 19.52 12.85 -4.99
C THR A 304 18.28 13.72 -4.95
N LEU A 305 18.09 14.48 -3.88
CA LEU A 305 17.01 15.47 -3.74
C LEU A 305 17.37 16.76 -4.51
N PRO A 306 16.38 17.60 -4.88
CA PRO A 306 16.65 18.84 -5.61
C PRO A 306 17.56 19.84 -4.90
N ASN A 307 17.60 19.82 -3.56
CA ASN A 307 18.52 20.63 -2.77
C ASN A 307 19.96 20.05 -2.68
N GLY A 308 20.25 18.97 -3.43
CA GLY A 308 21.56 18.32 -3.49
C GLY A 308 21.83 17.28 -2.40
N VAL A 309 20.86 17.03 -1.50
CA VAL A 309 21.02 16.02 -0.46
C VAL A 309 20.92 14.61 -1.05
N GLU A 310 21.90 13.76 -0.75
CA GLU A 310 21.88 12.34 -1.07
C GLU A 310 21.09 11.55 -0.02
N THR A 311 20.12 10.75 -0.48
CA THR A 311 19.26 9.91 0.34
C THR A 311 18.99 8.58 -0.36
N LYS A 312 18.03 7.80 0.13
CA LYS A 312 17.60 6.54 -0.47
C LYS A 312 16.08 6.54 -0.68
N THR A 313 15.63 5.77 -1.66
CA THR A 313 14.21 5.53 -1.93
C THR A 313 13.94 4.06 -2.17
N THR A 314 12.69 3.64 -2.02
CA THR A 314 12.27 2.30 -2.38
C THR A 314 12.09 2.17 -3.89
N ALA A 315 12.67 1.13 -4.48
CA ALA A 315 12.51 0.81 -5.89
C ALA A 315 11.08 0.31 -6.18
N PHE A 316 10.75 0.15 -7.46
CA PHE A 316 9.51 -0.54 -7.81
C PHE A 316 9.65 -2.03 -7.41
N PRO A 317 8.69 -2.62 -6.67
CA PRO A 317 8.89 -3.91 -6.01
C PRO A 317 8.70 -5.13 -6.92
N VAL A 318 8.48 -4.94 -8.23
CA VAL A 318 8.22 -6.02 -9.17
C VAL A 318 9.32 -6.05 -10.23
N ALA A 319 9.99 -7.19 -10.36
CA ALA A 319 10.92 -7.46 -11.45
C ALA A 319 10.14 -7.81 -12.72
N MET A 320 10.59 -7.28 -13.86
CA MET A 320 10.01 -7.57 -15.17
C MET A 320 11.13 -7.94 -16.14
N GLN A 321 10.96 -9.07 -16.82
CA GLN A 321 11.92 -9.49 -17.85
C GLN A 321 12.02 -8.40 -18.93
N ASP A 322 13.24 -8.12 -19.37
CA ASP A 322 13.56 -7.14 -20.42
C ASP A 322 13.11 -5.70 -20.10
N TYR A 323 12.90 -5.36 -18.83
CA TYR A 323 12.53 -4.00 -18.41
C TYR A 323 13.15 -3.60 -17.07
N SER A 324 13.77 -2.43 -17.03
CA SER A 324 14.34 -1.83 -15.81
C SER A 324 13.48 -0.66 -15.33
N PHE A 325 13.08 -0.69 -14.06
CA PHE A 325 12.35 0.42 -13.42
C PHE A 325 13.33 1.44 -12.84
N GLU A 326 13.68 2.45 -13.65
CA GLU A 326 14.69 3.43 -13.28
C GLU A 326 14.10 4.68 -12.60
N VAL A 327 14.89 5.27 -11.70
CA VAL A 327 14.69 6.63 -11.20
C VAL A 327 15.50 7.56 -12.11
N TYR A 328 14.87 8.05 -13.18
CA TYR A 328 15.52 8.86 -14.21
C TYR A 328 15.30 10.37 -14.03
N ARG A 329 14.40 10.80 -13.13
CA ARG A 329 14.28 12.20 -12.69
C ARG A 329 14.11 12.28 -11.18
N GLN A 330 14.73 13.29 -10.59
CA GLN A 330 14.51 13.69 -9.21
C GLN A 330 13.04 14.08 -8.99
N PRO A 331 12.51 13.97 -7.76
CA PRO A 331 11.20 14.55 -7.44
C PRO A 331 11.23 16.06 -7.72
N PRO A 332 10.21 16.62 -8.40
CA PRO A 332 10.32 17.97 -8.95
C PRO A 332 10.14 19.04 -7.87
N GLU A 333 10.92 20.13 -7.94
CA GLU A 333 10.57 21.37 -7.23
C GLU A 333 9.24 21.93 -7.74
N LEU A 334 8.65 22.85 -6.96
CA LEU A 334 7.36 23.44 -7.32
C LEU A 334 7.47 24.27 -8.60
N GLY A 335 6.80 23.83 -9.66
CA GLY A 335 6.76 24.56 -10.93
C GLY A 335 8.03 24.48 -11.75
N ALA A 336 8.98 23.62 -11.39
CA ALA A 336 10.28 23.47 -12.08
C ALA A 336 10.17 23.16 -13.58
N HIS A 337 9.01 22.70 -14.05
CA HIS A 337 8.80 22.26 -15.42
C HIS A 337 7.67 23.03 -16.11
N ASN A 338 7.32 24.24 -15.63
CA ASN A 338 6.25 25.05 -16.22
C ASN A 338 6.47 25.27 -17.73
N ASP A 339 7.63 25.82 -18.12
CA ASP A 339 7.92 26.14 -19.51
C ASP A 339 8.15 24.87 -20.35
N GLU A 340 8.87 23.88 -19.81
CA GLU A 340 9.12 22.58 -20.45
C GLU A 340 7.81 21.88 -20.81
N ILE A 341 6.88 21.73 -19.86
CA ILE A 341 5.62 21.02 -20.10
C ILE A 341 4.78 21.74 -21.17
N LEU A 342 4.68 23.06 -21.09
CA LEU A 342 3.86 23.82 -22.04
C LEU A 342 4.46 23.80 -23.43
N SER A 343 5.79 23.87 -23.55
CA SER A 343 6.43 23.74 -24.85
C SER A 343 6.27 22.32 -25.39
N ASP A 344 6.63 21.30 -24.62
CA ASP A 344 6.62 19.92 -25.10
C ASP A 344 5.22 19.47 -25.54
N TRP A 345 4.16 19.89 -24.83
CA TRP A 345 2.82 19.32 -25.00
C TRP A 345 1.86 20.25 -25.73
N LEU A 346 2.11 21.56 -25.75
CA LEU A 346 1.24 22.54 -26.39
C LEU A 346 1.89 23.30 -27.56
N THR A 347 3.20 23.16 -27.80
CA THR A 347 3.82 23.71 -29.02
C THR A 347 4.08 22.60 -30.06
N SER A 348 3.30 22.66 -31.16
CA SER A 348 3.27 21.84 -32.40
C SER A 348 2.51 20.50 -32.32
N THR A 349 1.53 20.20 -33.19
CA THR A 349 1.56 20.28 -34.68
C THR A 349 0.44 21.11 -35.34
N ASP A 350 0.81 22.26 -35.90
CA ASP A 350 0.47 22.59 -37.30
C ASP A 350 1.69 22.15 -38.13
N ALA A 351 1.59 21.00 -38.81
CA ALA A 351 2.48 20.55 -39.88
C ALA A 351 1.74 19.53 -40.75
#